data_AF-A0A967MCV4-F1
#
_entry.id   AF-A0A967MCV4-F1
#
_cell.length_a   1.000
_cell.length_b   1.000
_cell.length_c   1.000
_cell.angle_alpha   90.00
_cell.angle_beta   90.00
_cell.angle_gamma   90.00
#
_symmetry.space_group_name_H-M   'P 1'
#
loop_
_entity.id
_entity.type
_entity.pdbx_description
1 polymer ?
#
loop_
_entity_poly.entity_id
_entity_poly.type
_entity_poly.pdbx_seq_one_letter_code
_entity_poly.pdbx_strand_id
1 'polypeptide(L)'
;MDDVELVQVSNPQAKETAVLEGTSDTFLGYFVDQPMRMTKVTGVEMAWSKLVDLCNVNTLSSAIIVNNFWAEENPEIVEKFVRASQRAWAYTQENPDEAAEIFAQHAEAFDVPLSLAEIEGSLTLLHTPRSEGQPIGWSAVEDWQDTQQ
;
A
#
# COMPACT_ATOMS: atom_id res chain seq x y z
N MET A 1 22.12 14.44 6.75
CA MET A 1 21.79 14.04 5.36
C MET A 1 23.04 13.63 4.58
N ASP A 2 24.24 13.71 5.15
CA ASP A 2 25.49 13.41 4.41
C ASP A 2 25.78 11.90 4.31
N ASP A 3 25.02 11.06 5.01
CA ASP A 3 25.22 9.60 5.05
C ASP A 3 24.39 8.83 4.00
N VAL A 4 23.50 9.52 3.25
CA VAL A 4 22.61 8.90 2.26
C VAL A 4 22.58 9.72 0.98
N GLU A 5 22.80 9.07 -0.16
CA GLU A 5 22.61 9.67 -1.48
C GLU A 5 21.23 9.32 -2.06
N LEU A 6 20.41 10.34 -2.32
CA LEU A 6 19.08 10.14 -2.92
C LEU A 6 19.18 10.06 -4.44
N VAL A 7 18.99 8.86 -4.99
CA VAL A 7 18.89 8.63 -6.43
C VAL A 7 17.46 8.90 -6.90
N GLN A 8 17.27 9.96 -7.68
CA GLN A 8 15.99 10.27 -8.32
C GLN A 8 15.85 9.49 -9.63
N VAL A 9 14.69 8.88 -9.84
CA VAL A 9 14.38 8.13 -11.06
C VAL A 9 13.03 8.56 -11.64
N SER A 10 12.81 8.24 -12.92
CA SER A 10 11.69 8.78 -13.70
C SER A 10 10.33 8.12 -13.44
N ASN A 11 10.30 6.90 -12.88
CA ASN A 11 9.08 6.15 -12.60
C ASN A 11 9.32 5.02 -11.57
N PRO A 12 8.25 4.36 -11.05
CA PRO A 12 8.41 3.27 -10.08
C PRO A 12 9.28 2.10 -10.58
N GLN A 13 9.10 1.67 -11.83
CA GLN A 13 9.85 0.54 -12.41
C GLN A 13 11.35 0.82 -12.46
N ALA A 14 11.75 2.08 -12.70
CA ALA A 14 13.14 2.49 -12.72
C ALA A 14 13.83 2.38 -11.35
N LYS A 15 13.09 2.47 -10.23
CA LYS A 15 13.67 2.27 -8.88
C LYS A 15 14.12 0.82 -8.70
N GLU A 16 13.31 -0.10 -9.19
CA GLU A 16 13.57 -1.54 -9.09
C GLU A 16 14.74 -1.94 -9.97
N THR A 17 14.77 -1.44 -11.22
CA THR A 17 15.91 -1.61 -12.12
C THR A 17 17.19 -1.06 -11.50
N ALA A 18 17.14 0.11 -10.84
CA ALA A 18 18.34 0.70 -10.23
C ALA A 18 18.98 -0.22 -9.19
N VAL A 19 18.17 -0.90 -8.35
CA VAL A 19 18.67 -1.89 -7.38
C VAL A 19 19.14 -3.18 -8.06
N LEU A 20 18.39 -3.68 -9.04
CA LEU A 20 18.78 -4.90 -9.78
C LEU A 20 20.09 -4.73 -10.55
N GLU A 21 20.35 -3.53 -11.07
CA GLU A 21 21.60 -3.18 -11.79
C GLU A 21 22.73 -2.71 -10.86
N GLY A 22 22.46 -2.58 -9.56
CA GLY A 22 23.45 -2.14 -8.56
C GLY A 22 23.82 -0.66 -8.66
N THR A 23 22.98 0.17 -9.30
CA THR A 23 23.15 1.63 -9.33
C THR A 23 22.57 2.31 -8.08
N SER A 24 21.81 1.58 -7.28
CA SER A 24 21.39 1.96 -5.92
C SER A 24 21.39 0.73 -5.01
N ASP A 25 21.72 0.91 -3.73
CA ASP A 25 21.76 -0.20 -2.76
C ASP A 25 20.37 -0.63 -2.29
N THR A 26 19.38 0.28 -2.31
CA THR A 26 18.01 0.03 -1.84
C THR A 26 17.03 1.03 -2.46
N PHE A 27 15.74 0.74 -2.42
CA PHE A 27 14.69 1.70 -2.79
C PHE A 27 13.57 1.76 -1.75
N LEU A 28 12.83 2.88 -1.73
CA LEU A 28 11.61 3.02 -0.92
C LEU A 28 10.41 2.43 -1.67
N GLY A 29 9.69 1.53 -1.01
CA GLY A 29 8.62 0.75 -1.62
C GLY A 29 7.65 0.12 -0.63
N TYR A 30 6.66 -0.58 -1.17
CA TYR A 30 5.65 -1.32 -0.39
C TYR A 30 6.10 -2.76 -0.17
N PHE A 31 6.26 -3.14 1.10
CA PHE A 31 6.71 -4.49 1.46
C PHE A 31 5.71 -5.60 1.09
N VAL A 32 4.42 -5.24 0.94
CA VAL A 32 3.32 -6.18 0.62
C VAL A 32 3.27 -6.57 -0.86
N ASP A 33 4.00 -5.88 -1.73
CA ASP A 33 3.96 -6.10 -3.19
C ASP A 33 5.39 -6.33 -3.72
N GLN A 34 6.20 -5.26 -3.71
CA GLN A 34 7.38 -5.18 -4.57
C GLN A 34 8.42 -6.28 -4.31
N PRO A 35 8.79 -6.63 -3.06
CA PRO A 35 9.78 -7.68 -2.84
C PRO A 35 9.34 -9.04 -3.41
N MET A 36 8.07 -9.41 -3.23
CA MET A 36 7.52 -10.69 -3.72
C MET A 36 7.44 -10.69 -5.24
N ARG A 37 6.90 -9.62 -5.83
CA ARG A 37 6.79 -9.48 -7.28
C ARG A 37 8.15 -9.47 -7.96
N MET A 38 9.11 -8.70 -7.44
CA MET A 38 10.47 -8.63 -7.99
C MET A 38 11.18 -9.97 -7.88
N THR A 39 11.09 -10.66 -6.73
CA THR A 39 11.70 -11.99 -6.55
C THR A 39 11.15 -12.97 -7.57
N LYS A 40 9.83 -12.94 -7.80
CA LYS A 40 9.18 -13.82 -8.75
C LYS A 40 9.57 -13.54 -10.21
N VAL A 41 9.61 -12.27 -10.61
CA VAL A 41 9.90 -11.88 -12.00
C VAL A 41 11.38 -12.06 -12.36
N THR A 42 12.28 -11.80 -11.40
CA THR A 42 13.73 -11.74 -11.66
C THR A 42 14.49 -12.97 -11.18
N GLY A 43 13.93 -13.73 -10.23
CA GLY A 43 14.62 -14.80 -9.52
C GLY A 43 15.63 -14.31 -8.46
N VAL A 44 15.78 -13.00 -8.27
CA VAL A 44 16.66 -12.41 -7.27
C VAL A 44 15.92 -12.31 -5.93
N GLU A 45 16.46 -12.92 -4.88
CA GLU A 45 15.88 -12.83 -3.54
C GLU A 45 15.97 -11.40 -3.01
N MET A 46 14.83 -10.77 -2.76
CA MET A 46 14.75 -9.41 -2.25
C MET A 46 14.56 -9.37 -0.73
N ALA A 47 15.53 -8.79 -0.03
CA ALA A 47 15.38 -8.45 1.38
C ALA A 47 14.66 -7.10 1.54
N TRP A 48 13.90 -6.94 2.64
CA TRP A 48 13.22 -5.70 2.98
C TRP A 48 13.13 -5.52 4.49
N SER A 49 12.83 -4.30 4.93
CA SER A 49 12.58 -3.96 6.33
C SER A 49 11.57 -2.82 6.40
N LYS A 50 10.70 -2.81 7.42
CA LYS A 50 9.74 -1.72 7.60
C LYS A 50 10.44 -0.54 8.27
N LEU A 51 10.05 0.68 7.89
CA LEU A 51 10.58 1.89 8.53
C LEU A 51 10.25 1.94 10.03
N VAL A 52 9.10 1.37 10.45
CA VAL A 52 8.75 1.26 11.87
C VAL A 52 9.75 0.38 12.64
N ASP A 53 10.24 -0.70 12.02
CA ASP A 53 11.20 -1.61 12.66
C ASP A 53 12.62 -1.03 12.72
N LEU A 54 12.99 -0.23 11.71
CA LEU A 54 14.33 0.36 11.59
C LEU A 54 14.51 1.65 12.40
N CYS A 55 13.51 2.53 12.38
CA CYS A 55 13.63 3.88 12.91
C CYS A 55 12.35 4.41 13.58
N ASN A 56 11.41 3.51 13.91
CA ASN A 56 10.14 3.85 14.56
C ASN A 56 9.32 4.90 13.78
N VAL A 57 9.49 4.94 12.45
CA VAL A 57 8.67 5.77 11.56
C VAL A 57 7.45 4.97 11.14
N ASN A 58 6.28 5.39 11.63
CA ASN A 58 4.99 4.81 11.29
C ASN A 58 4.07 5.91 10.76
N THR A 59 3.68 5.81 9.50
CA THR A 59 2.92 6.85 8.81
C THR A 59 1.66 6.26 8.20
N LEU A 60 0.60 7.07 8.15
CA LEU A 60 -0.52 6.77 7.26
C LEU A 60 -0.03 6.91 5.81
N SER A 61 -0.29 5.88 5.00
CA SER A 61 0.23 5.80 3.63
C SER A 61 -0.83 6.13 2.58
N SER A 62 -1.78 5.22 2.36
CA SER A 62 -2.77 5.34 1.30
C SER A 62 -4.08 5.94 1.83
N ALA A 63 -4.63 6.92 1.09
CA ALA A 63 -5.89 7.57 1.44
C ALA A 63 -6.75 7.82 0.20
N ILE A 64 -8.08 7.80 0.40
CA ILE A 64 -9.02 8.35 -0.58
C ILE A 64 -9.00 9.87 -0.42
N ILE A 65 -8.57 10.57 -1.47
CA ILE A 65 -8.45 12.04 -1.46
C ILE A 65 -9.48 12.61 -2.44
N VAL A 66 -10.20 13.64 -1.99
CA VAL A 66 -11.19 14.38 -2.78
C VAL A 66 -10.96 15.87 -2.61
N ASN A 67 -11.22 16.65 -3.65
CA ASN A 67 -11.19 18.11 -3.55
C ASN A 67 -12.32 18.60 -2.64
N ASN A 68 -12.02 19.51 -1.71
CA ASN A 68 -12.98 20.00 -0.73
C ASN A 68 -14.24 20.61 -1.36
N PHE A 69 -14.09 21.51 -2.33
CA PHE A 69 -15.24 22.14 -3.01
C PHE A 69 -16.09 21.11 -3.72
N TRP A 70 -15.44 20.17 -4.42
CA TRP A 70 -16.17 19.11 -5.12
C TRP A 70 -16.94 18.20 -4.15
N ALA A 71 -16.35 17.88 -3.00
CA ALA A 71 -17.00 17.06 -1.97
C ALA A 71 -18.20 17.76 -1.34
N GLU A 72 -18.11 19.07 -1.10
CA GLU A 72 -19.22 19.90 -0.60
C GLU A 72 -20.37 19.99 -1.61
N GLU A 73 -20.06 20.06 -2.90
CA GLU A 73 -21.06 20.10 -3.98
C GLU A 73 -21.66 18.71 -4.28
N ASN A 74 -20.93 17.63 -4.03
CA ASN A 74 -21.31 16.26 -4.40
C ASN A 74 -21.30 15.26 -3.23
N PRO A 75 -21.90 15.59 -2.06
CA PRO A 75 -21.75 14.79 -0.84
C PRO A 75 -22.29 13.37 -1.00
N GLU A 76 -23.41 13.19 -1.72
CA GLU A 76 -23.98 11.86 -1.97
C GLU A 76 -23.06 10.95 -2.79
N ILE A 77 -22.28 11.52 -3.72
CA ILE A 77 -21.37 10.74 -4.57
C ILE A 77 -20.18 10.29 -3.73
N VAL A 78 -19.62 11.20 -2.92
CA VAL A 78 -18.55 10.88 -1.97
C VAL A 78 -18.99 9.76 -1.03
N GLU A 79 -20.18 9.88 -0.44
CA GLU A 79 -20.72 8.87 0.47
C GLU A 79 -20.90 7.50 -0.21
N LYS A 80 -21.47 7.48 -1.42
CA LYS A 80 -21.66 6.24 -2.19
C LYS A 80 -20.32 5.60 -2.56
N PHE A 81 -19.31 6.39 -2.93
CA PHE A 81 -17.97 5.91 -3.23
C PHE A 81 -17.32 5.26 -2.01
N VAL A 82 -17.26 5.98 -0.87
CA VAL A 82 -16.69 5.45 0.37
C VAL A 82 -17.41 4.18 0.82
N ARG A 83 -18.74 4.16 0.77
CA ARG A 83 -19.55 2.98 1.12
C ARG A 83 -19.26 1.79 0.20
N ALA A 84 -19.08 2.02 -1.10
CA ALA A 84 -18.72 0.97 -2.05
C ALA A 84 -17.31 0.43 -1.78
N SER A 85 -16.34 1.31 -1.52
CA SER A 85 -14.97 0.92 -1.17
C SER A 85 -14.92 0.11 0.13
N GLN A 86 -15.66 0.52 1.17
CA GLN A 86 -15.77 -0.23 2.42
C GLN A 86 -16.35 -1.63 2.21
N ARG A 87 -17.39 -1.75 1.37
CA ARG A 87 -17.98 -3.06 1.03
C ARG A 87 -16.99 -3.95 0.28
N ALA A 88 -16.19 -3.38 -0.63
CA ALA A 88 -15.18 -4.13 -1.36
C ALA A 88 -14.12 -4.70 -0.41
N TRP A 89 -13.58 -3.87 0.49
CA TRP A 89 -12.58 -4.33 1.47
C TRP A 89 -13.14 -5.34 2.48
N ALA A 90 -14.37 -5.15 2.94
CA ALA A 90 -15.04 -6.13 3.80
C ALA A 90 -15.20 -7.47 3.07
N TYR A 91 -15.62 -7.44 1.80
CA TYR A 91 -15.72 -8.65 0.98
C TYR A 91 -14.37 -9.34 0.82
N THR A 92 -13.31 -8.58 0.52
CA THR A 92 -11.94 -9.09 0.39
C THR A 92 -11.45 -9.73 1.69
N GLN A 93 -11.75 -9.15 2.85
CA GLN A 93 -11.41 -9.72 4.14
C GLN A 93 -12.14 -11.05 4.40
N GLU A 94 -13.41 -11.14 4.03
CA GLU A 94 -14.24 -12.35 4.21
C GLU A 94 -13.93 -13.44 3.17
N ASN A 95 -13.45 -13.06 1.98
CA ASN A 95 -13.27 -13.95 0.82
C ASN A 95 -11.91 -13.70 0.12
N PRO A 96 -10.77 -13.87 0.83
CA PRO A 96 -9.46 -13.48 0.29
C PRO A 96 -9.04 -14.30 -0.96
N ASP A 97 -9.36 -15.60 -1.02
CA ASP A 97 -9.04 -16.45 -2.17
C ASP A 97 -9.78 -15.99 -3.45
N GLU A 98 -11.09 -15.77 -3.36
CA GLU A 98 -11.88 -15.29 -4.49
C GLU A 98 -11.46 -13.87 -4.89
N ALA A 99 -11.17 -13.01 -3.92
CA ALA A 99 -10.64 -11.68 -4.20
C ALA A 99 -9.30 -11.73 -4.95
N ALA A 100 -8.42 -12.70 -4.62
CA ALA A 100 -7.16 -12.91 -5.32
C ALA A 100 -7.36 -13.38 -6.77
N GLU A 101 -8.33 -14.26 -7.02
CA GLU A 101 -8.72 -14.67 -8.38
C GLU A 101 -9.24 -13.51 -9.21
N ILE A 102 -10.10 -12.66 -8.63
CA ILE A 102 -10.61 -11.46 -9.29
C ILE A 102 -9.47 -10.47 -9.57
N PHE A 103 -8.60 -10.26 -8.59
CA PHE A 103 -7.49 -9.31 -8.71
C PHE A 103 -6.50 -9.73 -9.82
N ALA A 104 -6.15 -11.01 -9.90
CA ALA A 104 -5.27 -11.55 -10.93
C ALA A 104 -5.83 -11.42 -12.37
N GLN A 105 -7.15 -11.30 -12.53
CA GLN A 105 -7.77 -11.06 -13.84
C GLN A 105 -7.58 -9.62 -14.33
N HIS A 106 -7.31 -8.68 -13.43
CA HIS A 106 -7.23 -7.25 -13.72
C HIS A 106 -5.84 -6.67 -13.55
N ALA A 107 -4.93 -7.36 -12.86
CA ALA A 107 -3.55 -6.94 -12.65
C ALA A 107 -2.58 -7.91 -13.36
N GLU A 108 -2.18 -7.60 -14.59
CA GLU A 108 -1.38 -8.50 -15.46
C GLU A 108 -0.06 -8.97 -14.83
N ALA A 109 0.51 -8.22 -13.88
CA ALA A 109 1.74 -8.58 -13.18
C ALA A 109 1.53 -9.58 -12.03
N PHE A 110 0.28 -9.92 -11.70
CA PHE A 110 -0.09 -10.73 -10.55
C PHE A 110 -0.78 -12.02 -11.00
N ASP A 111 -0.32 -13.15 -10.47
CA ASP A 111 -1.08 -14.40 -10.49
C ASP A 111 -1.77 -14.60 -9.15
N VAL A 112 -2.66 -15.60 -9.07
CA VAL A 112 -3.48 -15.85 -7.89
C VAL A 112 -2.65 -15.99 -6.60
N PRO A 113 -1.55 -16.77 -6.55
CA PRO A 113 -0.70 -16.82 -5.36
C PRO A 113 -0.10 -15.47 -4.95
N LEU A 114 0.41 -14.68 -5.90
CA LEU A 114 0.98 -13.36 -5.58
C LEU A 114 -0.10 -12.38 -5.14
N SER A 115 -1.26 -12.39 -5.81
CA SER A 115 -2.45 -11.62 -5.44
C SER A 115 -2.91 -11.92 -4.02
N LEU A 116 -2.97 -13.19 -3.63
CA LEU A 116 -3.37 -13.59 -2.29
C LEU A 116 -2.39 -13.07 -1.24
N ALA A 117 -1.09 -13.20 -1.50
CA ALA A 117 -0.06 -12.71 -0.58
C ALA A 117 -0.12 -11.17 -0.40
N GLU A 118 -0.38 -10.42 -1.48
CA GLU A 118 -0.57 -8.96 -1.39
C GLU A 118 -1.83 -8.60 -0.61
N ILE A 119 -2.94 -9.31 -0.84
CA ILE A 119 -4.20 -9.11 -0.10
C ILE A 119 -3.98 -9.38 1.38
N GLU A 120 -3.44 -10.53 1.75
CA GLU A 120 -3.18 -10.90 3.14
C GLU A 120 -2.27 -9.87 3.83
N GLY A 121 -1.19 -9.45 3.16
CA GLY A 121 -0.31 -8.39 3.64
C GLY A 121 -1.05 -7.06 3.85
N SER A 122 -1.87 -6.66 2.89
CA SER A 122 -2.65 -5.41 2.94
C SER A 122 -3.71 -5.42 4.03
N LEU A 123 -4.37 -6.57 4.27
CA LEU A 123 -5.36 -6.72 5.33
C LEU A 123 -4.77 -6.48 6.73
N THR A 124 -3.47 -6.72 6.93
CA THR A 124 -2.79 -6.39 8.19
C THR A 124 -2.60 -4.90 8.44
N LEU A 125 -2.86 -4.05 7.44
CA LEU A 125 -2.63 -2.60 7.48
C LEU A 125 -3.93 -1.79 7.52
N LEU A 126 -5.10 -2.43 7.59
CA LEU A 126 -6.40 -1.75 7.52
C LEU A 126 -6.70 -0.87 8.74
N HIS A 127 -6.19 -1.26 9.91
CA HIS A 127 -6.45 -0.57 11.18
C HIS A 127 -5.15 -0.22 11.90
N THR A 128 -5.19 0.93 12.58
CA THR A 128 -4.22 1.31 13.61
C THR A 128 -4.81 0.93 14.97
N PRO A 129 -4.02 0.91 16.05
CA PRO A 129 -4.56 0.73 17.40
C PRO A 129 -5.66 1.74 17.76
N ARG A 130 -5.67 2.93 17.12
CA ARG A 130 -6.68 3.98 17.35
C ARG A 130 -7.91 3.86 16.45
N SER A 131 -7.84 3.14 15.33
CA SER A 131 -8.97 2.88 14.44
C SER A 131 -9.57 1.48 14.59
N GLU A 132 -9.07 0.67 15.53
CA GLU A 132 -9.68 -0.60 15.89
C GLU A 132 -11.17 -0.46 16.25
N GLY A 133 -12.00 -1.33 15.68
CA GLY A 133 -13.46 -1.30 15.83
C GLY A 133 -14.18 -0.17 15.09
N GLN A 134 -13.47 0.72 14.40
CA GLN A 134 -14.07 1.72 13.49
C GLN A 134 -14.29 1.12 12.10
N PRO A 135 -15.14 1.73 11.25
CA PRO A 135 -15.29 1.29 9.87
C PRO A 135 -13.97 1.36 9.08
N ILE A 136 -13.79 0.44 8.12
CA ILE A 136 -12.62 0.44 7.22
C ILE A 136 -12.47 1.83 6.55
N GLY A 137 -11.26 2.37 6.55
CA GLY A 137 -10.95 3.69 6.01
C GLY A 137 -11.27 4.87 6.93
N TRP A 138 -11.80 4.64 8.14
CA TRP A 138 -11.79 5.66 9.19
C TRP A 138 -10.36 5.84 9.72
N SER A 139 -9.95 7.08 9.93
CA SER A 139 -8.62 7.42 10.47
C SER A 139 -8.75 8.35 11.67
N ALA A 140 -7.95 8.09 12.71
CA ALA A 140 -7.88 8.96 13.87
C ALA A 140 -7.13 10.25 13.52
N VAL A 141 -7.55 11.38 14.08
CA VAL A 141 -6.87 12.67 13.87
C VAL A 141 -5.43 12.59 14.38
N GLU A 142 -5.20 11.87 15.47
CA GLU A 142 -3.92 11.65 16.09
C GLU A 142 -2.96 10.87 15.17
N ASP A 143 -3.46 9.90 14.39
CA ASP A 143 -2.61 9.15 13.44
C ASP A 143 -2.08 10.08 12.33
N TRP A 144 -2.89 11.07 11.91
CA TRP A 144 -2.45 12.10 10.96
C TRP A 144 -1.45 13.08 11.59
N GLN A 145 -1.63 13.43 12.86
CA GLN A 145 -0.69 14.30 13.58
C GLN A 145 0.66 13.64 13.79
N ASP A 146 0.66 12.35 14.12
CA ASP A 146 1.89 11.55 14.23
C ASP A 146 2.62 11.45 12.89
N THR A 147 1.88 11.33 11.78
CA THR A 147 2.45 11.27 10.41
C THR A 147 3.13 12.58 9.96
N GLN A 148 2.78 13.73 10.53
CA GLN A 148 3.30 15.05 10.13
C GLN A 148 4.59 15.47 10.84
N GLN A 149 5.03 14.71 11.84
CA GLN A 149 6.22 14.99 12.66
C GLN A 149 7.48 14.39 12.02
#